data_AF-A0A2M9QB74-F1
#
_entry.id   AF-A0A2M9QB74-F1
#
_cell.length_a   1.000
_cell.length_b   1.000
_cell.length_c   1.000
_cell.angle_alpha   90.00
_cell.angle_beta   90.00
_cell.angle_gamma   90.00
#
_symmetry.space_group_name_H-M   'P 1'
#
loop_
_entity.id
_entity.type
_entity.pdbx_description
1 polymer ?
#
loop_
_entity_poly.entity_id
_entity_poly.type
_entity_poly.pdbx_seq_one_letter_code
_entity_poly.pdbx_strand_id
1 'polypeptide(L)'
;WILPEKITFVESLSVAELAKKLHREPSEIIKKLFMLGVMATINQELDKDAIELICADYGVEVEEEIRVDITDLETHFEQTEEINEEDLSERPPVVTIMGHVDHGKTTLLDSIRNTKVTAGEAGGITQHIGAYQVTEGDKKITFLDTPGHAAFTTMRARGA
;
A
#
# COMPACT_ATOMS: atom_id res chain seq x y z
N TRP A 1 32.66 20.16 -5.44
CA TRP A 1 31.58 19.19 -5.21
C TRP A 1 30.39 19.64 -6.03
N ILE A 2 29.86 18.75 -6.87
CA ILE A 2 28.75 19.04 -7.79
C ILE A 2 27.46 18.84 -7.00
N LEU A 3 26.51 19.77 -7.11
CA LEU A 3 25.18 19.64 -6.50
C LEU A 3 24.40 18.52 -7.21
N PRO A 4 23.58 17.73 -6.51
CA PRO A 4 22.69 16.79 -7.18
C PRO A 4 21.66 17.54 -8.03
N GLU A 5 21.23 16.95 -9.14
CA GLU A 5 20.14 17.51 -9.95
C GLU A 5 18.78 17.39 -9.22
N LYS A 6 18.61 16.31 -8.43
CA LYS A 6 17.37 16.00 -7.73
C LYS A 6 17.62 15.35 -6.36
N ILE A 7 16.78 15.68 -5.38
CA ILE A 7 16.76 15.08 -4.03
C ILE A 7 15.39 14.47 -3.77
N THR A 8 15.36 13.20 -3.32
CA THR A 8 14.14 12.57 -2.83
C THR A 8 14.09 12.49 -1.31
N PHE A 9 12.90 12.57 -0.71
CA PHE A 9 12.70 12.41 0.74
C PHE A 9 11.30 11.86 1.07
N VAL A 10 11.12 11.36 2.29
CA VAL A 10 9.84 10.81 2.79
C VAL A 10 9.42 11.63 4.00
N GLU A 11 8.27 12.30 3.93
CA GLU A 11 7.66 13.15 4.99
C GLU A 11 8.50 14.37 5.45
N SER A 12 9.71 14.16 5.97
CA SER A 12 10.60 15.21 6.45
C SER A 12 12.08 14.84 6.31
N LEU A 13 12.97 15.83 6.46
CA LEU A 13 14.41 15.64 6.58
C LEU A 13 14.94 16.47 7.73
N SER A 14 15.88 15.92 8.49
CA SER A 14 16.68 16.75 9.38
C SER A 14 17.62 17.67 8.60
N VAL A 15 18.01 18.79 9.20
CA VAL A 15 19.02 19.71 8.62
C VAL A 15 20.31 18.97 8.23
N ALA A 16 20.76 18.02 9.04
CA ALA A 16 21.93 17.20 8.76
C ALA A 16 21.76 16.32 7.50
N GLU A 17 20.58 15.72 7.33
CA GLU A 17 20.28 14.85 6.19
C GLU A 17 20.13 15.65 4.90
N LEU A 18 19.46 16.79 4.96
CA LEU A 18 19.35 17.71 3.83
C LEU A 18 20.74 18.21 3.39
N ALA A 19 21.58 18.61 4.35
CA ALA A 19 22.95 19.03 4.07
C ALA A 19 23.78 17.92 3.39
N LYS A 20 23.65 16.68 3.89
CA LYS A 20 24.33 15.51 3.30
C LYS A 20 23.86 15.23 1.88
N LYS A 21 22.56 15.33 1.62
CA LYS A 21 21.95 15.15 0.28
C LYS A 21 22.40 16.26 -0.69
N LEU A 22 22.50 17.51 -0.22
CA LEU A 22 23.00 18.65 -1.00
C LEU A 22 24.54 18.70 -1.14
N HIS A 23 25.28 17.78 -0.51
CA HIS A 23 26.74 17.84 -0.41
C HIS A 23 27.26 19.17 0.15
N ARG A 24 26.58 19.70 1.17
CA ARG A 24 26.91 20.93 1.88
C ARG A 24 27.14 20.70 3.37
N GLU A 25 27.82 21.65 3.99
CA GLU A 25 27.98 21.68 5.44
C GLU A 25 26.63 22.03 6.11
N PRO A 26 26.22 21.36 7.19
CA PRO A 26 25.00 21.69 7.92
C PRO A 26 24.94 23.16 8.36
N SER A 27 26.11 23.76 8.65
CA SER A 27 26.21 25.17 9.00
C SER A 27 25.78 26.14 7.89
N GLU A 28 25.89 25.75 6.62
CA GLU A 28 25.40 26.54 5.49
C GLU A 28 23.87 26.51 5.42
N ILE A 29 23.27 25.34 5.64
CA ILE A 29 21.81 25.15 5.66
C ILE A 29 21.20 25.93 6.83
N ILE A 30 21.79 25.85 8.03
CA ILE A 30 21.34 26.60 9.21
C ILE A 30 21.39 28.11 8.95
N LYS A 31 22.43 28.61 8.29
CA LYS A 31 22.53 30.04 7.93
C LYS A 31 21.43 30.47 6.98
N LYS A 32 21.09 29.64 5.98
CA LYS A 32 20.00 29.93 5.04
C LYS A 32 18.65 29.95 5.74
N LEU A 33 18.36 28.95 6.57
CA LEU A 33 17.14 28.91 7.38
C LEU A 33 17.05 30.16 8.27
N PHE A 34 18.16 30.59 8.89
CA PHE A 34 18.20 31.81 9.69
C PHE A 34 17.89 33.07 8.87
N MET A 35 18.41 33.19 7.64
CA MET A 35 18.09 34.32 6.74
C MET A 35 16.61 34.34 6.33
N LEU A 36 15.95 33.18 6.32
CA LEU A 36 14.52 33.02 6.08
C LEU A 36 13.66 33.22 7.36
N GLY A 37 14.29 33.56 8.49
CA GLY A 37 13.61 33.76 9.77
C GLY A 37 13.34 32.47 10.55
N VAL A 38 13.84 31.32 10.09
CA VAL A 38 13.66 30.01 10.71
C VAL A 38 14.87 29.67 11.58
N MET A 39 14.67 29.59 12.90
CA MET A 39 15.71 29.10 13.81
C MET A 39 15.67 27.57 13.87
N ALA A 40 16.68 26.92 13.28
CA ALA A 40 16.81 25.47 13.24
C ALA A 40 18.15 25.01 13.83
N THR A 41 18.16 23.78 14.38
CA THR A 41 19.38 23.11 14.86
C THR A 41 19.76 21.96 13.93
N ILE A 42 20.95 21.38 14.08
CA ILE A 42 21.45 20.33 13.17
C ILE A 42 20.53 19.10 13.07
N ASN A 43 19.81 18.76 14.15
CA ASN A 43 18.89 17.62 14.19
C ASN A 43 17.42 18.04 14.04
N GLN A 44 17.15 19.32 13.76
CA GLN A 44 15.80 19.81 13.56
C GLN A 44 15.22 19.21 12.29
N GLU A 45 14.03 18.62 12.38
CA GLU A 45 13.25 18.18 11.24
C GLU A 45 12.67 19.40 10.51
N LEU A 46 12.80 19.36 9.19
CA LEU A 46 12.27 20.34 8.25
C LEU A 46 11.06 19.74 7.55
N ASP A 47 10.01 20.52 7.45
CA ASP A 47 8.85 20.20 6.63
C ASP A 47 9.18 20.36 5.14
N LYS A 48 8.26 19.85 4.31
CA LYS A 48 8.37 19.91 2.85
C LYS A 48 8.62 21.33 2.35
N ASP A 49 7.84 22.29 2.84
CA ASP A 49 7.95 23.70 2.43
C ASP A 49 9.35 24.27 2.68
N ALA A 50 9.95 23.99 3.85
CA ALA A 50 11.31 24.42 4.15
C ALA A 50 12.36 23.70 3.30
N ILE A 51 12.19 22.40 3.03
CA ILE A 51 13.11 21.62 2.17
C ILE A 51 13.08 22.17 0.73
N GLU A 52 11.89 22.37 0.17
CA GLU A 52 11.70 22.91 -1.18
C GLU A 52 12.30 24.30 -1.31
N LEU A 53 12.06 25.17 -0.33
CA LEU A 53 12.58 26.54 -0.34
C LEU A 53 14.11 26.58 -0.31
N ILE A 54 14.74 25.73 0.51
CA ILE A 54 16.21 25.64 0.57
C ILE A 54 16.78 25.04 -0.71
N CYS A 55 16.18 23.98 -1.26
CA CYS A 55 16.65 23.33 -2.49
C CYS A 55 16.48 24.21 -3.73
N ALA A 56 15.39 24.98 -3.82
CA ALA A 56 15.16 25.96 -4.88
C ALA A 56 16.29 27.00 -4.95
N ASP A 57 16.78 27.43 -3.78
CA ASP A 57 17.92 28.33 -3.63
C ASP A 57 19.24 27.75 -4.16
N TYR A 58 19.34 26.42 -4.25
CA TYR A 58 20.47 25.69 -4.84
C TYR A 58 20.20 25.23 -6.28
N GLY A 59 19.00 25.48 -6.82
CA GLY A 59 18.58 24.99 -8.14
C GLY A 59 18.45 23.46 -8.20
N VAL A 60 18.15 22.81 -7.08
CA VAL A 60 18.00 21.35 -6.97
C VAL A 60 16.51 21.02 -6.92
N GLU A 61 16.07 20.11 -7.78
CA GLU A 61 14.67 19.64 -7.74
C GLU A 61 14.45 18.75 -6.52
N VAL A 62 13.26 18.84 -5.92
CA VAL A 62 12.85 18.00 -4.78
C VAL A 62 11.66 17.15 -5.19
N GLU A 63 11.71 15.87 -4.87
CA GLU A 63 10.59 14.94 -5.02
C GLU A 63 10.29 14.27 -3.69
N GLU A 64 9.05 14.42 -3.25
CA GLU A 64 8.55 13.68 -2.10
C GLU A 64 8.20 12.25 -2.55
N GLU A 65 8.92 11.27 -2.01
CA GLU A 65 8.56 9.87 -2.10
C GLU A 65 7.41 9.61 -1.15
N ILE A 66 6.19 9.55 -1.69
CA ILE A 66 5.04 9.03 -0.98
C ILE A 66 5.27 7.53 -0.82
N ARG A 67 5.73 7.10 0.35
CA ARG A 67 5.70 5.69 0.72
C ARG A 67 4.24 5.32 0.95
N VAL A 68 3.59 4.86 -0.11
CA VAL A 68 2.32 4.16 0.00
C VAL A 68 2.64 2.85 0.72
N ASP A 69 2.40 2.84 2.04
CA ASP A 69 2.38 1.59 2.78
C ASP A 69 1.22 0.78 2.19
N ILE A 70 1.56 -0.30 1.50
CA ILE A 70 0.63 -1.22 0.82
C ILE A 70 -0.36 -1.86 1.80
N THR A 71 -0.20 -1.61 3.10
CA THR A 71 -1.11 -2.03 4.16
C THR A 71 -2.24 -1.04 4.45
N ASP A 72 -2.12 0.22 4.00
CA ASP A 72 -3.16 1.24 4.12
C ASP A 72 -4.11 1.14 2.91
N LEU A 73 -5.03 0.17 2.99
CA LEU A 73 -6.09 -0.01 1.98
C LEU A 73 -6.97 1.23 1.80
N GLU A 74 -7.03 2.15 2.76
CA GLU A 74 -7.91 3.32 2.74
C GLU A 74 -7.47 4.39 1.74
N THR A 75 -6.17 4.66 1.57
CA THR A 75 -5.66 5.70 0.65
C THR A 75 -5.83 5.34 -0.83
N HIS A 76 -5.98 4.05 -1.16
CA HIS A 76 -6.21 3.60 -2.55
C HIS A 76 -7.65 3.83 -3.04
N PHE A 77 -8.63 4.00 -2.14
CA PHE A 77 -10.01 4.32 -2.57
C PHE A 77 -10.20 5.83 -2.81
N GLU A 78 -9.44 6.69 -2.14
CA GLU A 78 -9.60 8.15 -2.24
C GLU A 78 -8.94 8.76 -3.49
N GLN A 79 -7.98 8.07 -4.11
CA GLN A 79 -7.47 8.40 -5.45
C GLN A 79 -8.33 7.73 -6.52
N THR A 80 -9.63 8.03 -6.52
CA THR A 80 -10.44 7.74 -7.70
C THR A 80 -10.07 8.79 -8.75
N GLU A 81 -9.12 8.48 -9.65
CA GLU A 81 -9.06 9.15 -10.95
C GLU A 81 -10.48 9.16 -11.53
N GLU A 82 -10.93 10.26 -12.14
CA GLU A 82 -12.27 10.32 -12.78
C GLU A 82 -12.41 9.10 -13.71
N ILE A 83 -13.14 8.08 -13.26
CA ILE A 83 -13.29 6.83 -14.01
C ILE A 83 -14.10 7.19 -15.25
N ASN A 84 -13.42 7.27 -16.38
CA ASN A 84 -14.09 7.42 -17.66
C ASN A 84 -14.90 6.14 -17.92
N GLU A 85 -16.22 6.28 -18.12
CA GLU A 85 -17.11 5.14 -18.38
C GLU A 85 -16.69 4.34 -19.63
N GLU A 86 -15.97 4.98 -20.57
CA GLU A 86 -15.44 4.36 -21.79
C GLU A 86 -14.27 3.40 -21.54
N ASP A 87 -13.55 3.53 -20.42
CA ASP A 87 -12.41 2.68 -20.06
C ASP A 87 -12.81 1.46 -19.19
N LEU A 88 -14.10 1.30 -18.89
CA LEU A 88 -14.62 0.17 -18.13
C LEU A 88 -14.63 -1.11 -18.97
N SER A 89 -13.93 -2.13 -18.47
CA SER A 89 -13.92 -3.48 -19.06
C SER A 89 -14.63 -4.49 -18.17
N GLU A 90 -15.33 -5.45 -18.78
CA GLU A 90 -15.98 -6.53 -18.04
C GLU A 90 -14.91 -7.45 -17.44
N ARG A 91 -14.94 -7.61 -16.11
CA ARG A 91 -14.05 -8.50 -15.36
C ARG A 91 -14.83 -9.58 -14.61
N PRO A 92 -14.25 -10.78 -14.42
CA PRO A 92 -14.86 -11.84 -13.61
C PRO A 92 -15.23 -11.34 -12.19
N PRO A 93 -16.44 -11.65 -11.69
CA PRO A 93 -16.76 -11.39 -10.28
C PRO A 93 -15.85 -12.21 -9.36
N VAL A 94 -15.44 -11.58 -8.26
CA VAL A 94 -14.73 -12.23 -7.16
C VAL A 94 -15.71 -12.40 -6.00
N VAL A 95 -15.85 -13.62 -5.49
CA VAL A 95 -16.85 -13.99 -4.49
C VAL A 95 -16.16 -14.67 -3.31
N THR A 96 -16.25 -14.07 -2.13
CA THR A 96 -15.72 -14.64 -0.89
C THR A 96 -16.84 -15.28 -0.08
N ILE A 97 -16.66 -16.54 0.34
CA ILE A 97 -17.63 -17.23 1.21
C ILE A 97 -17.16 -17.14 2.66
N MET A 98 -17.92 -16.41 3.47
CA MET A 98 -17.62 -16.18 4.89
C MET A 98 -18.69 -16.82 5.79
N GLY A 99 -18.32 -17.13 7.04
CA GLY A 99 -19.23 -17.76 8.01
C GLY A 99 -18.50 -18.55 9.11
N HIS A 100 -19.23 -18.99 10.13
CA HIS A 100 -18.69 -19.73 11.28
C HIS A 100 -18.10 -21.09 10.89
N VAL A 101 -17.27 -21.68 11.76
CA VAL A 101 -16.72 -23.04 11.59
C VAL A 101 -17.89 -24.04 11.45
N ASP A 102 -17.71 -25.08 10.63
CA ASP A 102 -18.69 -26.16 10.39
C ASP A 102 -20.04 -25.75 9.76
N HIS A 103 -20.18 -24.51 9.26
CA HIS A 103 -21.36 -24.08 8.49
C HIS A 103 -21.36 -24.57 7.03
N GLY A 104 -20.51 -25.55 6.68
CA GLY A 104 -20.48 -26.15 5.35
C GLY A 104 -19.96 -25.26 4.23
N LYS A 105 -19.19 -24.19 4.53
CA LYS A 105 -18.58 -23.31 3.51
C LYS A 105 -17.75 -24.10 2.49
N THR A 106 -16.82 -24.92 2.97
CA THR A 106 -15.98 -25.77 2.13
C THR A 106 -16.80 -26.81 1.38
N THR A 107 -17.86 -27.35 1.98
CA THR A 107 -18.78 -28.29 1.31
C THR A 107 -19.54 -27.64 0.16
N LEU A 108 -19.97 -26.38 0.33
CA LEU A 108 -20.61 -25.60 -0.74
C LEU A 108 -19.62 -25.36 -1.89
N LEU A 109 -18.40 -24.92 -1.56
CA LEU A 109 -17.33 -24.67 -2.52
C LEU A 109 -16.92 -25.95 -3.28
N ASP A 110 -16.79 -27.08 -2.56
CA ASP A 110 -16.53 -28.41 -3.15
C ASP A 110 -17.63 -28.83 -4.13
N SER A 111 -18.90 -28.59 -3.78
CA SER A 111 -20.05 -28.91 -4.63
C SER A 111 -20.03 -28.07 -5.92
N ILE A 112 -19.73 -26.78 -5.81
CA ILE A 112 -19.59 -25.88 -6.96
C ILE A 112 -18.41 -26.31 -7.85
N ARG A 113 -17.34 -26.82 -7.24
CA ARG A 113 -16.11 -27.20 -7.96
C ARG A 113 -16.17 -28.59 -8.60
N ASN A 114 -17.18 -29.42 -8.29
CA ASN A 114 -17.19 -30.85 -8.61
C ASN A 114 -15.90 -31.58 -8.13
N THR A 115 -15.30 -31.11 -7.03
CA THR A 115 -14.10 -31.70 -6.42
C THR A 115 -14.32 -31.97 -4.94
N LYS A 116 -13.52 -32.84 -4.33
CA LYS A 116 -13.60 -33.14 -2.88
C LYS A 116 -12.32 -32.72 -2.17
N VAL A 117 -12.14 -31.42 -1.91
CA VAL A 117 -10.98 -30.90 -1.16
C VAL A 117 -11.08 -31.26 0.31
N THR A 118 -12.30 -31.25 0.87
CA THR A 118 -12.58 -31.63 2.27
C THR A 118 -12.06 -33.01 2.66
N ALA A 119 -11.89 -33.94 1.71
CA ALA A 119 -11.38 -35.28 1.97
C ALA A 119 -9.86 -35.36 2.17
N GLY A 120 -9.11 -34.34 1.74
CA GLY A 120 -7.64 -34.31 1.80
C GLY A 120 -7.06 -33.41 2.89
N GLU A 121 -7.87 -32.57 3.52
CA GLU A 121 -7.42 -31.62 4.54
C GLU A 121 -7.56 -32.16 5.97
N ALA A 122 -6.58 -31.85 6.82
CA ALA A 122 -6.57 -32.26 8.22
C ALA A 122 -7.80 -31.69 8.94
N GLY A 123 -8.67 -32.57 9.43
CA GLY A 123 -9.90 -32.19 10.14
C GLY A 123 -11.10 -31.88 9.24
N GLY A 124 -10.99 -32.05 7.92
CA GLY A 124 -12.11 -31.86 6.98
C GLY A 124 -12.59 -30.41 6.82
N ILE A 125 -11.74 -29.44 7.17
CA ILE A 125 -12.05 -28.00 7.14
C ILE A 125 -10.90 -27.19 6.50
N THR A 126 -11.25 -26.09 5.83
CA THR A 126 -10.29 -25.17 5.20
C THR A 126 -9.36 -24.51 6.23
N GLN A 127 -8.05 -24.76 6.13
CA GLN A 127 -7.01 -24.16 7.00
C GLN A 127 -6.23 -23.01 6.33
N HIS A 128 -6.23 -22.95 5.00
CA HIS A 128 -5.49 -21.94 4.22
C HIS A 128 -6.45 -21.14 3.34
N ILE A 129 -6.14 -19.86 3.07
CA ILE A 129 -6.88 -19.12 2.03
C ILE A 129 -6.56 -19.75 0.67
N GLY A 130 -7.61 -20.08 -0.08
CA GLY A 130 -7.50 -20.57 -1.45
C GLY A 130 -8.31 -19.70 -2.40
N ALA A 131 -7.79 -19.48 -3.60
CA ALA A 131 -8.54 -18.87 -4.70
C ALA A 131 -8.70 -19.89 -5.81
N TYR A 132 -9.90 -19.97 -6.38
CA TYR A 132 -10.14 -20.84 -7.53
C TYR A 132 -11.18 -20.24 -8.46
N GLN A 133 -11.13 -20.64 -9.73
CA GLN A 133 -12.01 -20.09 -10.77
C GLN A 133 -12.93 -21.18 -11.31
N VAL A 134 -14.20 -20.87 -11.43
CA VAL A 134 -15.23 -21.71 -12.04
C VAL A 134 -15.76 -21.00 -13.27
N THR A 135 -16.04 -21.76 -14.31
CA THR A 135 -16.61 -21.25 -15.55
C THR A 135 -18.07 -21.70 -15.64
N GLU A 136 -18.98 -20.74 -15.74
CA GLU A 136 -20.42 -20.96 -15.95
C GLU A 136 -20.79 -20.31 -17.30
N GLY A 137 -21.10 -21.13 -18.30
CA GLY A 137 -21.18 -20.68 -19.70
C GLY A 137 -19.83 -20.16 -20.20
N ASP A 138 -19.78 -18.94 -20.73
CA ASP A 138 -18.55 -18.26 -21.16
C ASP A 138 -18.00 -17.28 -20.10
N LYS A 139 -18.64 -17.20 -18.92
CA LYS A 139 -18.24 -16.29 -17.85
C LYS A 139 -17.46 -17.02 -16.77
N LYS A 140 -16.39 -16.38 -16.31
CA LYS A 140 -15.55 -16.86 -15.22
C LYS A 140 -15.99 -16.22 -13.90
N ILE A 141 -15.96 -16.99 -12.83
CA ILE A 141 -16.24 -16.53 -11.46
C ILE A 141 -15.10 -17.00 -10.57
N THR A 142 -14.47 -16.09 -9.83
CA THR A 142 -13.38 -16.41 -8.91
C THR A 142 -13.93 -16.50 -7.50
N PHE A 143 -13.73 -17.64 -6.83
CA PHE A 143 -14.11 -17.86 -5.45
C PHE A 143 -12.90 -17.80 -4.52
N LEU A 144 -13.07 -17.11 -3.40
CA LEU A 144 -12.11 -17.07 -2.29
C LEU A 144 -12.65 -17.90 -1.12
N ASP A 145 -11.97 -19.01 -0.82
CA ASP A 145 -12.22 -19.81 0.37
C ASP A 145 -11.39 -19.28 1.54
N THR A 146 -12.04 -18.98 2.66
CA THR A 146 -11.40 -18.41 3.85
C THR A 146 -11.60 -19.33 5.07
N PRO A 147 -10.58 -19.52 5.93
CA PRO A 147 -10.72 -20.30 7.15
C PRO A 147 -11.80 -19.73 8.08
N GLY A 148 -12.61 -20.61 8.68
CA GLY A 148 -13.72 -20.22 9.56
C GLY A 148 -13.32 -19.86 11.00
N HIS A 149 -12.11 -20.23 11.43
CA HIS A 149 -11.67 -20.12 12.83
C HIS A 149 -11.39 -18.65 13.23
N ALA A 150 -11.73 -18.26 14.47
CA ALA A 150 -11.57 -16.89 14.94
C ALA A 150 -10.11 -16.38 14.93
N ALA A 151 -9.15 -17.30 14.95
CA ALA A 151 -7.72 -17.04 14.81
C ALA A 151 -7.32 -16.41 13.46
N PHE A 152 -8.21 -16.40 12.47
CA PHE A 152 -7.96 -15.90 11.12
C PHE A 152 -8.73 -14.61 10.79
N THR A 153 -9.02 -13.79 11.81
CA THR A 153 -9.72 -12.52 11.64
C THR A 153 -8.99 -11.57 10.68
N THR A 154 -7.66 -11.51 10.72
CA THR A 154 -6.84 -10.72 9.78
C THR A 154 -6.90 -11.27 8.34
N MET A 155 -7.08 -12.58 8.17
CA MET A 155 -7.22 -13.21 6.85
C MET A 155 -8.60 -12.96 6.23
N ARG A 156 -9.66 -12.91 7.06
CA ARG A 156 -11.00 -12.52 6.63
C ARG A 156 -11.07 -11.06 6.19
N ALA A 157 -10.38 -10.17 6.90
CA ALA A 157 -10.29 -8.75 6.53
C ALA A 157 -9.59 -8.55 5.17
N ARG A 158 -8.68 -9.45 4.76
CA ARG A 158 -8.01 -9.39 3.45
C ARG A 158 -8.85 -9.93 2.29
N GLY A 159 -9.86 -10.75 2.58
CA GLY A 159 -10.73 -11.37 1.57
C GLY A 159 -12.08 -10.68 1.41
N ALA A 160 -12.42 -9.73 2.30
CA ALA A 160 -13.57 -8.85 2.19
C ALA A 160 -13.18 -7.57 1.44
#